data_AF-A0A7V5R7A7-F1
#
_entry.id   AF-A0A7V5R7A7-F1
#
_cell.length_a   1.000
_cell.length_b   1.000
_cell.length_c   1.000
_cell.angle_alpha   90.00
_cell.angle_beta   90.00
_cell.angle_gamma   90.00
#
_symmetry.space_group_name_H-M   'P 1'
#
loop_
_entity.id
_entity.type
_entity.pdbx_description
1 polymer ?
#
loop_
_entity_poly.entity_id
_entity_poly.type
_entity_poly.pdbx_seq_one_letter_code
_entity_poly.pdbx_strand_id
1 'polypeptide(L)'
;MNFDQDFKFMTRVLTENNGPVYITYVPEDIDQGYLKESGIKYAYFAVGSDANDGTWRVFTRDIVADLHSARPDFTITAITGFRVRGTGLIDDISTQTRAARETFSYNGHSYKIVKTALSWQEASTAADNDGGYLANIGSIAENHEIYSRLFRYIEQNEYGATVADNGGGASYVWIGGNDIDAEGTWIWENNTAQFWSGGSDGQPMGGLFSNWGRDTNEVQHEPDNANNLQDASGIALTRWPANGSLGQTSQWNDLNTANELFYIIEYDQ
;
A
#
# COMPACT_ATOMS: atom_id res chain seq x y z
N MET A 1 -5.53 -1.10 -21.18
CA MET A 1 -4.82 -2.34 -21.52
C MET A 1 -5.83 -3.47 -21.58
N ASN A 2 -5.68 -4.41 -22.51
CA ASN A 2 -6.48 -5.62 -22.63
C ASN A 2 -5.51 -6.79 -22.89
N PHE A 3 -5.34 -7.63 -21.89
CA PHE A 3 -4.52 -8.85 -21.93
C PHE A 3 -5.41 -10.00 -21.50
N ASP A 4 -5.28 -11.16 -22.15
CA ASP A 4 -5.97 -12.41 -21.82
C ASP A 4 -5.01 -13.49 -21.27
N GLN A 5 -3.76 -13.09 -21.02
CA GLN A 5 -2.65 -13.89 -20.54
C GLN A 5 -1.72 -13.02 -19.67
N ASP A 6 -0.82 -13.67 -18.95
CA ASP A 6 0.20 -12.97 -18.15
C ASP A 6 1.01 -11.98 -18.99
N PHE A 7 1.20 -10.80 -18.41
CA PHE A 7 1.95 -9.72 -19.03
C PHE A 7 2.95 -9.12 -18.06
N LYS A 8 3.93 -8.42 -18.63
CA LYS A 8 4.80 -7.49 -17.91
C LYS A 8 4.78 -6.16 -18.64
N PHE A 9 4.22 -5.12 -18.01
CA PHE A 9 4.37 -3.75 -18.50
C PHE A 9 5.53 -3.10 -17.74
N MET A 10 6.59 -2.74 -18.45
CA MET A 10 7.82 -2.23 -17.86
C MET A 10 8.06 -0.79 -18.27
N THR A 11 8.28 0.09 -17.30
CA THR A 11 8.76 1.45 -17.50
C THR A 11 10.24 1.50 -17.12
N ARG A 12 11.11 1.85 -18.08
CA ARG A 12 12.53 2.03 -17.84
C ARG A 12 12.79 3.47 -17.37
N VAL A 13 13.21 3.60 -16.11
CA VAL A 13 13.57 4.88 -15.51
C VAL A 13 15.07 5.00 -15.30
N LEU A 14 15.61 6.20 -15.42
CA LEU A 14 16.94 6.53 -14.90
C LEU A 14 16.81 7.02 -13.47
N THR A 15 17.75 6.60 -12.63
CA THR A 15 17.84 7.04 -11.25
C THR A 15 19.14 7.78 -10.99
N GLU A 16 19.10 8.75 -10.08
CA GLU A 16 20.27 9.49 -9.66
C GLU A 16 21.29 8.55 -9.01
N ASN A 17 22.52 8.54 -9.54
CA ASN A 17 23.68 7.76 -9.07
C ASN A 17 23.49 6.23 -9.02
N ASN A 18 22.33 5.71 -9.43
CA ASN A 18 21.96 4.31 -9.31
C ASN A 18 21.70 3.64 -10.67
N GLY A 19 21.76 4.37 -11.78
CA GLY A 19 21.58 3.80 -13.12
C GLY A 19 20.13 3.44 -13.44
N PRO A 20 19.87 2.61 -14.47
CA PRO A 20 18.50 2.32 -14.89
C PRO A 20 17.81 1.29 -13.98
N VAL A 21 16.50 1.49 -13.75
CA VAL A 21 15.59 0.56 -13.08
C VAL A 21 14.40 0.30 -14.00
N TYR A 22 13.92 -0.94 -14.05
CA TYR A 22 12.67 -1.31 -14.71
C TYR A 22 11.56 -1.44 -13.68
N ILE A 23 10.69 -0.44 -13.60
CA ILE A 23 9.44 -0.52 -12.83
C ILE A 23 8.51 -1.43 -13.63
N THR A 24 8.12 -2.55 -13.05
CA THR A 24 7.47 -3.67 -13.75
C THR A 24 6.13 -3.97 -13.12
N TYR A 25 5.06 -3.88 -13.90
CA TYR A 25 3.70 -4.18 -13.48
C TYR A 25 3.25 -5.56 -13.97
N VAL A 26 2.67 -6.35 -13.07
CA VAL A 26 2.25 -7.74 -13.31
C VAL A 26 0.82 -8.01 -12.81
N PRO A 27 0.06 -8.91 -13.45
CA PRO A 27 -1.29 -9.29 -13.02
C PRO A 27 -1.24 -10.23 -11.81
N GLU A 28 -0.78 -9.71 -10.68
CA GLU A 28 -0.71 -10.39 -9.38
C GLU A 28 -1.37 -9.49 -8.33
N ASP A 29 -1.56 -10.00 -7.11
CA ASP A 29 -2.12 -9.24 -5.97
C ASP A 29 -1.06 -8.85 -4.93
N ILE A 30 0.20 -9.26 -5.11
CA ILE A 30 1.28 -9.01 -4.14
C ILE A 30 2.45 -8.35 -4.86
N ASP A 31 2.98 -7.27 -4.27
CA ASP A 31 4.22 -6.65 -4.74
C ASP A 31 5.43 -7.52 -4.35
N GLN A 32 6.28 -7.84 -5.34
CA GLN A 32 7.57 -8.51 -5.10
C GLN A 32 8.69 -7.50 -4.75
N GLY A 33 8.42 -6.20 -4.87
CA GLY A 33 9.35 -5.14 -4.49
C GLY A 33 10.59 -5.06 -5.37
N TYR A 34 11.72 -4.66 -4.79
CA TYR A 34 12.96 -4.41 -5.53
C TYR A 34 13.86 -5.64 -5.57
N LEU A 35 14.29 -6.01 -6.77
CA LEU A 35 15.21 -7.12 -6.98
C LEU A 35 16.25 -6.85 -8.07
N LYS A 36 17.39 -7.55 -7.99
CA LYS A 36 18.49 -7.42 -8.94
C LYS A 36 18.84 -8.78 -9.55
N GLU A 37 18.55 -8.94 -10.83
CA GLU A 37 18.77 -10.18 -11.59
C GLU A 37 19.77 -9.95 -12.71
N SER A 38 20.85 -10.75 -12.75
CA SER A 38 21.86 -10.68 -13.81
C SER A 38 22.40 -9.26 -14.07
N GLY A 39 22.48 -8.43 -13.03
CA GLY A 39 22.94 -7.05 -13.12
C GLY A 39 21.85 -6.02 -13.46
N ILE A 40 20.64 -6.46 -13.79
CA ILE A 40 19.49 -5.60 -14.10
C ILE A 40 18.68 -5.36 -12.83
N LYS A 41 18.23 -4.12 -12.63
CA LYS A 41 17.44 -3.69 -11.48
C LYS A 41 15.96 -3.63 -11.87
N TYR A 42 15.12 -4.29 -11.08
CA TYR A 42 13.67 -4.28 -11.24
C TYR A 42 13.01 -3.82 -9.95
N ALA A 43 11.85 -3.19 -10.09
CA ALA A 43 10.90 -2.97 -9.01
C ALA A 43 9.55 -3.50 -9.49
N TYR A 44 9.08 -4.59 -8.91
CA TYR A 44 7.88 -5.32 -9.33
C TYR A 44 6.68 -4.92 -8.47
N PHE A 45 5.61 -4.50 -9.15
CA PHE A 45 4.36 -4.08 -8.53
C PHE A 45 3.21 -4.85 -9.16
N ALA A 46 2.33 -5.35 -8.31
CA ALA A 46 1.09 -5.99 -8.70
C ALA A 46 0.08 -4.94 -9.19
N VAL A 47 -0.85 -5.35 -10.05
CA VAL A 47 -1.95 -4.48 -10.53
C VAL A 47 -3.32 -5.15 -10.45
N GLY A 48 -3.41 -6.28 -9.75
CA GLY A 48 -4.60 -7.11 -9.62
C GLY A 48 -4.43 -8.42 -10.38
N SER A 49 -4.72 -9.55 -9.74
CA SER A 49 -4.67 -10.88 -10.37
C SER A 49 -5.70 -11.06 -11.50
N ASP A 50 -6.70 -10.19 -11.55
CA ASP A 50 -7.74 -10.14 -12.58
C ASP A 50 -7.40 -9.18 -13.74
N ALA A 51 -6.21 -8.56 -13.73
CA ALA A 51 -5.79 -7.60 -14.75
C ALA A 51 -5.58 -8.20 -16.16
N ASN A 52 -5.62 -9.53 -16.29
CA ASN A 52 -5.42 -10.30 -17.53
C ASN A 52 -6.68 -11.11 -17.93
N ASP A 53 -7.88 -10.64 -17.60
CA ASP A 53 -9.16 -11.32 -17.88
C ASP A 53 -9.71 -11.13 -19.32
N GLY A 54 -8.93 -10.54 -20.22
CA GLY A 54 -9.33 -10.25 -21.60
C GLY A 54 -10.26 -9.05 -21.77
N THR A 55 -10.49 -8.26 -20.70
CA THR A 55 -11.29 -7.04 -20.76
C THR A 55 -10.43 -5.78 -20.83
N TRP A 56 -11.01 -4.68 -21.35
CA TRP A 56 -10.33 -3.39 -21.37
C TRP A 56 -10.35 -2.76 -19.98
N ARG A 57 -9.16 -2.51 -19.42
CA ARG A 57 -8.96 -1.86 -18.12
C ARG A 57 -8.04 -0.64 -18.24
N VAL A 58 -8.28 0.37 -17.43
CA VAL A 58 -7.40 1.55 -17.31
C VAL A 58 -6.60 1.43 -16.02
N PHE A 59 -5.28 1.55 -16.13
CA PHE A 59 -4.37 1.53 -14.98
C PHE A 59 -3.71 2.90 -14.87
N THR A 60 -3.79 3.50 -13.70
CA THR A 60 -3.05 4.72 -13.35
C THR A 60 -2.06 4.37 -12.26
N ARG A 61 -0.77 4.65 -12.49
CA ARG A 61 0.32 4.34 -11.55
C ARG A 61 1.15 5.56 -11.25
N ASP A 62 1.53 5.74 -9.99
CA ASP A 62 2.47 6.77 -9.57
C ASP A 62 3.87 6.17 -9.47
N ILE A 63 4.60 6.19 -10.59
CA ILE A 63 5.92 5.53 -10.69
C ILE A 63 6.94 6.03 -9.66
N VAL A 64 6.77 7.25 -9.14
CA VAL A 64 7.64 7.81 -8.11
C VAL A 64 7.29 7.19 -6.76
N ALA A 65 6.01 7.16 -6.40
CA ALA A 65 5.56 6.52 -5.17
C ALA A 65 5.89 5.03 -5.18
N ASP A 66 5.62 4.34 -6.30
CA ASP A 66 5.93 2.92 -6.48
C ASP A 66 7.42 2.66 -6.26
N LEU A 67 8.31 3.38 -6.97
CA LEU A 67 9.75 3.17 -6.72
C LEU A 67 10.15 3.52 -5.29
N HIS A 68 9.56 4.55 -4.69
CA HIS A 68 9.87 4.94 -3.32
C HIS A 68 9.44 3.88 -2.29
N SER A 69 8.33 3.16 -2.50
CA SER A 69 7.91 2.10 -1.56
C SER A 69 8.90 0.94 -1.52
N ALA A 70 9.49 0.60 -2.68
CA ALA A 70 10.49 -0.46 -2.77
C ALA A 70 11.93 0.03 -2.49
N ARG A 71 12.25 1.29 -2.84
CA ARG A 71 13.57 1.93 -2.76
C ARG A 71 13.43 3.42 -2.40
N PRO A 72 13.28 3.74 -1.10
CA PRO A 72 13.10 5.13 -0.67
C PRO A 72 14.34 6.00 -0.93
N ASP A 73 15.51 5.37 -1.13
CA ASP A 73 16.78 6.02 -1.46
C ASP A 73 16.96 6.34 -2.95
N PHE A 74 16.01 5.97 -3.81
CA PHE A 74 16.12 6.18 -5.25
C PHE A 74 15.30 7.37 -5.74
N THR A 75 15.96 8.27 -6.47
CA THR A 75 15.32 9.41 -7.13
C THR A 75 15.26 9.18 -8.64
N ILE A 76 14.07 9.23 -9.23
CA ILE A 76 13.87 9.15 -10.68
C ILE A 76 14.26 10.48 -11.34
N THR A 77 15.08 10.41 -12.38
CA THR A 77 15.49 11.60 -13.16
C THR A 77 14.88 11.65 -14.56
N ALA A 78 14.53 10.50 -15.15
CA ALA A 78 13.89 10.44 -16.45
C ALA A 78 13.15 9.11 -16.66
N ILE A 79 12.03 9.17 -17.40
CA ILE A 79 11.44 8.00 -18.06
C ILE A 79 12.09 7.89 -19.45
N THR A 80 12.67 6.74 -19.77
CA THR A 80 13.47 6.55 -21.00
C THR A 80 12.91 5.52 -21.97
N GLY A 81 11.85 4.81 -21.59
CA GLY A 81 11.17 3.90 -22.49
C GLY A 81 10.19 3.00 -21.78
N PHE A 82 9.34 2.37 -22.59
CA PHE A 82 8.42 1.33 -22.17
C PHE A 82 8.77 0.02 -22.86
N ARG A 83 8.54 -1.10 -22.18
CA ARG A 83 8.69 -2.44 -22.73
C ARG A 83 7.52 -3.29 -22.28
N VAL A 84 6.97 -4.05 -23.20
CA VAL A 84 5.84 -4.95 -22.93
C VAL A 84 6.30 -6.37 -23.22
N ARG A 85 5.90 -7.31 -22.36
CA ARG A 85 5.95 -8.75 -22.64
C ARG A 85 4.55 -9.32 -22.39
N GLY A 86 4.17 -10.31 -23.19
CA GLY A 86 2.81 -10.86 -23.21
C GLY A 86 2.08 -10.48 -24.50
N THR A 87 0.97 -11.18 -24.76
CA THR A 87 0.09 -10.93 -25.91
C THR A 87 -1.09 -10.11 -25.44
N GLY A 88 -1.32 -8.94 -26.05
CA GLY A 88 -2.43 -8.07 -25.67
C GLY A 88 -2.43 -6.75 -26.43
N LEU A 89 -3.37 -5.88 -26.07
CA LEU A 89 -3.57 -4.56 -26.64
C LEU A 89 -3.33 -3.50 -25.57
N ILE A 90 -2.63 -2.43 -25.96
CA ILE A 90 -2.44 -1.25 -25.13
C ILE A 90 -2.83 -0.05 -25.98
N ASP A 91 -3.53 0.89 -25.36
CA ASP A 91 -3.91 2.16 -25.94
C ASP A 91 -3.83 3.26 -24.87
N ASP A 92 -3.89 4.52 -25.29
CA ASP A 92 -3.99 5.72 -24.44
C ASP A 92 -2.87 5.88 -23.39
N ILE A 93 -1.65 5.48 -23.72
CA ILE A 93 -0.49 5.71 -22.83
C ILE A 93 -0.23 7.21 -22.74
N SER A 94 -0.29 7.74 -21.53
CA SER A 94 0.05 9.12 -21.23
C SER A 94 0.84 9.22 -19.93
N THR A 95 1.57 10.32 -19.79
CA THR A 95 2.24 10.71 -18.54
C THR A 95 1.55 11.94 -17.99
N GLN A 96 1.35 11.98 -16.67
CA GLN A 96 0.69 13.08 -16.01
C GLN A 96 1.38 13.44 -14.70
N THR A 97 1.28 14.70 -14.31
CA THR A 97 1.68 15.15 -12.98
C THR A 97 0.61 14.77 -11.97
N ARG A 98 1.04 14.21 -10.84
CA ARG A 98 0.15 13.92 -9.70
C ARG A 98 0.37 14.93 -8.59
N ALA A 99 -0.64 15.76 -8.34
CA ALA A 99 -0.60 16.81 -7.32
C ALA A 99 -0.93 16.24 -5.92
N ALA A 100 -0.33 16.84 -4.90
CA ALA A 100 -0.70 16.64 -3.50
C ALA A 100 -2.15 17.10 -3.29
N ARG A 101 -2.99 16.25 -2.67
CA ARG A 101 -4.38 16.57 -2.34
C ARG A 101 -4.78 15.88 -1.05
N GLU A 102 -5.52 16.60 -0.23
CA GLU A 102 -6.14 16.07 0.99
C GLU A 102 -7.22 15.03 0.66
N THR A 103 -7.99 15.28 -0.40
CA THR A 103 -9.08 14.41 -0.84
C THR A 103 -8.88 13.90 -2.27
N PHE A 104 -9.38 12.69 -2.52
CA PHE A 104 -9.36 12.06 -3.83
C PHE A 104 -10.50 11.05 -3.96
N SER A 105 -10.74 10.56 -5.19
CA SER A 105 -11.73 9.51 -5.45
C SER A 105 -11.05 8.37 -6.19
N TYR A 106 -11.48 7.15 -5.89
CA TYR A 106 -11.00 5.93 -6.53
C TYR A 106 -12.10 4.88 -6.49
N ASN A 107 -12.30 4.19 -7.61
CA ASN A 107 -13.24 3.08 -7.75
C ASN A 107 -14.65 3.29 -7.15
N GLY A 108 -15.21 4.49 -7.28
CA GLY A 108 -16.55 4.81 -6.75
C GLY A 108 -16.58 5.30 -5.30
N HIS A 109 -15.45 5.29 -4.58
CA HIS A 109 -15.33 5.84 -3.23
C HIS A 109 -14.62 7.19 -3.26
N SER A 110 -14.83 7.98 -2.20
CA SER A 110 -14.03 9.16 -1.92
C SER A 110 -13.20 8.96 -0.65
N TYR A 111 -12.06 9.63 -0.55
CA TYR A 111 -11.15 9.50 0.57
C TYR A 111 -10.67 10.87 1.04
N LYS A 112 -10.35 10.97 2.33
CA LYS A 112 -9.74 12.15 2.97
C LYS A 112 -8.59 11.74 3.88
N ILE A 113 -7.43 12.35 3.68
CA ILE A 113 -6.24 12.13 4.51
C ILE A 113 -6.24 13.18 5.62
N VAL A 114 -6.17 12.75 6.87
CA VAL A 114 -6.17 13.63 8.05
C VAL A 114 -4.82 13.57 8.76
N LYS A 115 -4.15 14.73 8.86
CA LYS A 115 -2.82 14.88 9.49
C LYS A 115 -2.88 15.31 10.96
N THR A 116 -3.97 14.99 11.63
CA THR A 116 -4.09 15.13 13.10
C THR A 116 -3.88 13.75 13.68
N ALA A 117 -2.83 13.58 14.48
CA ALA A 117 -2.51 12.32 15.11
C ALA A 117 -3.52 12.01 16.22
N LEU A 118 -4.16 10.84 16.16
CA LEU A 118 -5.17 10.37 17.12
C LEU A 118 -4.97 8.88 17.41
N SER A 119 -5.42 8.42 18.59
CA SER A 119 -5.56 6.99 18.84
C SER A 119 -6.51 6.35 17.83
N TRP A 120 -6.43 5.04 17.62
CA TRP A 120 -7.26 4.38 16.60
C TRP A 120 -8.76 4.58 16.88
N GLN A 121 -9.19 4.46 18.13
CA GLN A 121 -10.58 4.67 18.53
C GLN A 121 -11.06 6.11 18.31
N GLU A 122 -10.21 7.10 18.61
CA GLU A 122 -10.51 8.52 18.38
C GLU A 122 -10.54 8.84 16.89
N ALA A 123 -9.64 8.26 16.10
CA ALA A 123 -9.61 8.39 14.64
C ALA A 123 -10.86 7.77 14.00
N SER A 124 -11.29 6.59 14.46
CA SER A 124 -12.54 5.95 14.00
C SER A 124 -13.75 6.82 14.34
N THR A 125 -13.83 7.32 15.57
CA THR A 125 -14.89 8.24 16.00
C THR A 125 -14.87 9.54 15.19
N ALA A 126 -13.69 10.06 14.85
CA ALA A 126 -13.55 11.26 14.04
C ALA A 126 -13.98 11.01 12.58
N ALA A 127 -13.65 9.84 12.01
CA ALA A 127 -14.09 9.44 10.69
C ALA A 127 -15.62 9.34 10.60
N ASP A 128 -16.26 8.69 11.58
CA ASP A 128 -17.72 8.59 11.68
C ASP A 128 -18.39 9.97 11.77
N ASN A 129 -17.82 10.86 12.60
CA ASN A 129 -18.33 12.24 12.73
C ASN A 129 -18.14 13.08 11.46
N ASP A 130 -17.13 12.76 10.63
CA ASP A 130 -16.91 13.37 9.31
C ASP A 130 -17.85 12.76 8.24
N GLY A 131 -18.61 11.71 8.59
CA GLY A 131 -19.57 11.04 7.72
C GLY A 131 -18.98 9.91 6.87
N GLY A 132 -17.80 9.41 7.23
CA GLY A 132 -17.15 8.26 6.60
C GLY A 132 -16.76 7.21 7.63
N TYR A 133 -15.76 6.39 7.30
CA TYR A 133 -15.15 5.41 8.22
C TYR A 133 -13.64 5.31 7.91
N LEU A 134 -12.84 4.76 8.83
CA LEU A 134 -11.43 4.49 8.53
C LEU A 134 -11.31 3.54 7.34
N ALA A 135 -10.47 3.87 6.36
CA ALA A 135 -10.50 3.23 5.05
C ALA A 135 -10.37 1.71 5.10
N ASN A 136 -11.19 1.05 4.30
CA ASN A 136 -11.08 -0.37 4.00
C ASN A 136 -10.22 -0.52 2.74
N ILE A 137 -9.42 -1.57 2.66
CA ILE A 137 -8.58 -1.79 1.49
C ILE A 137 -8.84 -3.20 0.97
N GLY A 138 -9.57 -3.29 -0.15
CA GLY A 138 -10.04 -4.53 -0.74
C GLY A 138 -9.24 -5.03 -1.94
N SER A 139 -8.25 -4.28 -2.41
CA SER A 139 -7.40 -4.69 -3.54
C SER A 139 -6.02 -4.06 -3.52
N ILE A 140 -5.08 -4.68 -4.24
CA ILE A 140 -3.73 -4.11 -4.42
C ILE A 140 -3.76 -2.77 -5.17
N ALA A 141 -4.67 -2.63 -6.13
CA ALA A 141 -4.80 -1.40 -6.92
C ALA A 141 -5.29 -0.22 -6.05
N GLU A 142 -6.21 -0.49 -5.12
CA GLU A 142 -6.64 0.48 -4.10
C GLU A 142 -5.53 0.81 -3.10
N ASN A 143 -4.82 -0.21 -2.58
CA ASN A 143 -3.70 -0.03 -1.66
C ASN A 143 -2.65 0.93 -2.24
N HIS A 144 -2.34 0.76 -3.52
CA HIS A 144 -1.42 1.62 -4.23
C HIS A 144 -1.96 3.03 -4.50
N GLU A 145 -3.24 3.18 -4.85
CA GLU A 145 -3.83 4.51 -4.99
C GLU A 145 -3.77 5.26 -3.66
N ILE A 146 -4.15 4.61 -2.54
CA ILE A 146 -4.08 5.16 -1.19
C ILE A 146 -2.65 5.55 -0.84
N TYR A 147 -1.69 4.60 -0.88
CA TYR A 147 -0.31 4.89 -0.52
C TYR A 147 0.28 6.01 -1.37
N SER A 148 0.03 5.99 -2.67
CA SER A 148 0.56 7.02 -3.54
C SER A 148 -0.06 8.40 -3.26
N ARG A 149 -1.29 8.50 -2.71
CA ARG A 149 -1.87 9.76 -2.22
C ARG A 149 -1.25 10.20 -0.90
N LEU A 150 -1.07 9.27 0.03
CA LEU A 150 -0.37 9.50 1.28
C LEU A 150 1.04 10.06 1.03
N PHE A 151 1.82 9.38 0.17
CA PHE A 151 3.17 9.78 -0.24
C PHE A 151 3.23 11.19 -0.86
N ARG A 152 2.17 11.61 -1.57
CA ARG A 152 2.12 12.93 -2.21
C ARG A 152 1.67 14.03 -1.28
N TYR A 153 0.84 13.73 -0.29
CA TYR A 153 0.18 14.73 0.56
C TYR A 153 0.82 14.89 1.95
N ILE A 154 1.38 13.82 2.50
CA ILE A 154 2.12 13.85 3.77
C ILE A 154 3.60 14.09 3.43
N GLU A 155 4.11 15.26 3.80
CA GLU A 155 5.50 15.60 3.54
C GLU A 155 6.45 14.81 4.45
N GLN A 156 7.66 14.52 3.97
CA GLN A 156 8.62 13.67 4.68
C GLN A 156 9.08 14.25 6.04
N ASN A 157 9.01 15.57 6.21
CA ASN A 157 9.25 16.26 7.49
C ASN A 157 8.10 16.08 8.49
N GLU A 158 6.91 15.65 8.06
CA GLU A 158 5.73 15.39 8.90
C GLU A 158 5.71 13.95 9.43
N TYR A 159 6.53 13.05 8.87
CA TYR A 159 6.55 11.63 9.24
C TYR A 159 6.80 11.39 10.73
N GLY A 160 7.57 12.26 11.39
CA GLY A 160 7.83 12.18 12.82
C GLY A 160 6.61 12.43 13.71
N ALA A 161 5.52 12.96 13.17
CA ALA A 161 4.27 13.20 13.89
C ALA A 161 3.28 12.01 13.83
N THR A 162 3.66 10.90 13.19
CA THR A 162 2.80 9.72 13.01
C THR A 162 3.60 8.43 13.17
N VAL A 163 4.46 8.37 14.18
CA VAL A 163 5.34 7.22 14.47
C VAL A 163 4.68 6.30 15.49
N ALA A 164 4.73 4.99 15.23
CA ALA A 164 4.37 3.97 16.21
C ALA A 164 5.63 3.28 16.73
N ASP A 165 5.98 3.50 18.00
CA ASP A 165 7.18 2.92 18.62
C ASP A 165 7.12 1.38 18.63
N ASN A 166 5.95 0.80 18.90
CA ASN A 166 5.75 -0.65 18.89
C ASN A 166 5.59 -1.23 17.48
N GLY A 167 5.35 -0.40 16.47
CA GLY A 167 5.41 -0.77 15.04
C GLY A 167 6.82 -0.71 14.47
N GLY A 168 7.85 -1.05 15.25
CA GLY A 168 9.25 -0.98 14.83
C GLY A 168 9.79 0.44 14.60
N GLY A 169 9.13 1.46 15.16
CA GLY A 169 9.52 2.87 15.07
C GLY A 169 9.32 3.51 13.69
N ALA A 170 8.45 2.94 12.87
CA ALA A 170 8.09 3.49 11.56
C ALA A 170 6.91 4.47 11.65
N SER A 171 6.75 5.25 10.58
CA SER A 171 5.62 6.15 10.39
C SER A 171 4.46 5.44 9.70
N TYR A 172 3.24 5.62 10.20
CA TYR A 172 2.04 4.91 9.75
C TYR A 172 0.85 5.86 9.55
N VAL A 173 -0.20 5.34 8.92
CA VAL A 173 -1.51 5.99 8.83
C VAL A 173 -2.57 4.94 9.18
N TRP A 174 -3.49 5.25 10.09
CA TRP A 174 -4.56 4.33 10.47
C TRP A 174 -5.48 3.99 9.30
N ILE A 175 -5.84 2.70 9.21
CA ILE A 175 -6.88 2.15 8.34
C ILE A 175 -7.92 1.40 9.20
N GLY A 176 -9.02 0.93 8.60
CA GLY A 176 -10.18 0.44 9.34
C GLY A 176 -10.09 -0.97 9.92
N GLY A 177 -9.00 -1.70 9.65
CA GLY A 177 -8.88 -3.09 10.09
C GLY A 177 -8.50 -3.20 11.56
N ASN A 178 -9.17 -4.08 12.31
CA ASN A 178 -8.89 -4.36 13.72
C ASN A 178 -9.26 -5.79 14.13
N ASP A 179 -8.70 -6.30 15.22
CA ASP A 179 -9.10 -7.56 15.88
C ASP A 179 -9.32 -7.37 17.40
N ILE A 180 -9.65 -6.15 17.82
CA ILE A 180 -9.87 -5.70 19.21
C ILE A 180 -10.79 -6.64 20.01
N ASP A 181 -11.88 -7.10 19.39
CA ASP A 181 -12.87 -7.94 20.06
C ASP A 181 -12.41 -9.40 20.21
N ALA A 182 -11.54 -9.88 19.31
CA ALA A 182 -11.11 -11.26 19.26
C ALA A 182 -9.80 -11.41 18.48
N GLU A 183 -8.70 -11.61 19.22
CA GLU A 183 -7.36 -11.89 18.70
C GLU A 183 -7.35 -12.84 17.48
N GLY A 184 -6.70 -12.40 16.41
CA GLY A 184 -6.58 -13.15 15.16
C GLY A 184 -7.87 -13.19 14.33
N THR A 185 -8.90 -12.42 14.70
CA THR A 185 -10.14 -12.24 13.91
C THR A 185 -10.21 -10.81 13.39
N TRP A 186 -9.49 -10.56 12.31
CA TRP A 186 -9.36 -9.22 11.73
C TRP A 186 -10.56 -8.86 10.87
N ILE A 187 -11.27 -7.81 11.28
CA ILE A 187 -12.48 -7.28 10.67
C ILE A 187 -12.29 -5.82 10.21
N TRP A 188 -13.11 -5.37 9.27
CA TRP A 188 -13.28 -3.95 8.98
C TRP A 188 -14.28 -3.33 9.97
N GLU A 189 -13.89 -2.24 10.62
CA GLU A 189 -14.68 -1.61 11.68
C GLU A 189 -16.09 -1.22 11.24
N ASN A 190 -16.23 -0.67 10.03
CA ASN A 190 -17.49 -0.09 9.57
C ASN A 190 -18.62 -1.11 9.36
N ASN A 191 -18.28 -2.37 9.08
CA ASN A 191 -19.26 -3.38 8.66
C ASN A 191 -19.03 -4.78 9.27
N THR A 192 -18.03 -4.93 10.13
CA THR A 192 -17.68 -6.20 10.80
C THR A 192 -17.30 -7.35 9.87
N ALA A 193 -17.03 -7.07 8.58
CA ALA A 193 -16.63 -8.09 7.63
C ALA A 193 -15.20 -8.55 7.94
N GLN A 194 -15.05 -9.84 8.25
CA GLN A 194 -13.74 -10.44 8.48
C GLN A 194 -12.97 -10.59 7.16
N PHE A 195 -11.74 -10.07 7.13
CA PHE A 195 -10.87 -10.17 5.96
C PHE A 195 -9.64 -11.08 6.20
N TRP A 196 -9.26 -11.30 7.46
CA TRP A 196 -8.11 -12.13 7.81
C TRP A 196 -8.35 -12.99 9.07
N SER A 197 -7.73 -14.17 9.13
CA SER A 197 -7.80 -15.10 10.25
C SER A 197 -6.41 -15.62 10.64
N GLY A 198 -6.05 -15.45 11.91
CA GLY A 198 -4.76 -15.84 12.49
C GLY A 198 -3.77 -14.67 12.64
N GLY A 199 -2.57 -14.99 13.11
CA GLY A 199 -1.45 -14.04 13.18
C GLY A 199 -0.64 -14.04 11.88
N SER A 200 0.68 -13.98 12.01
CA SER A 200 1.64 -13.90 10.89
C SER A 200 1.68 -15.15 10.00
N ASP A 201 1.19 -16.28 10.50
CA ASP A 201 0.98 -17.53 9.78
C ASP A 201 -0.48 -17.75 9.34
N GLY A 202 -1.32 -16.72 9.49
CA GLY A 202 -2.73 -16.75 9.17
C GLY A 202 -3.04 -16.80 7.68
N GLN A 203 -4.33 -16.64 7.35
CA GLN A 203 -4.81 -16.65 5.98
C GLN A 203 -5.91 -15.61 5.72
N PRO A 204 -6.02 -15.12 4.47
CA PRO A 204 -7.13 -14.27 4.09
C PRO A 204 -8.45 -15.05 4.07
N MET A 205 -9.53 -14.40 4.48
CA MET A 205 -10.87 -14.99 4.45
C MET A 205 -11.36 -15.09 3.02
N GLY A 206 -11.61 -16.30 2.51
CA GLY A 206 -12.18 -16.50 1.16
C GLY A 206 -11.32 -15.95 0.01
N GLY A 207 -10.02 -15.76 0.23
CA GLY A 207 -9.13 -15.13 -0.75
C GLY A 207 -9.26 -13.60 -0.84
N LEU A 208 -9.88 -12.95 0.14
CA LEU A 208 -9.89 -11.50 0.26
C LEU A 208 -8.47 -10.92 0.32
N PHE A 209 -8.34 -9.67 -0.10
CA PHE A 209 -7.05 -8.99 -0.11
C PHE A 209 -6.55 -8.67 1.30
N SER A 210 -5.24 -8.79 1.49
CA SER A 210 -4.53 -8.31 2.67
C SER A 210 -3.10 -7.96 2.30
N ASN A 211 -2.55 -6.88 2.84
CA ASN A 211 -1.18 -6.46 2.54
C ASN A 211 -0.30 -6.38 3.79
N TRP A 212 -0.40 -7.38 4.67
CA TRP A 212 0.41 -7.50 5.87
C TRP A 212 1.91 -7.46 5.57
N GLY A 213 2.67 -6.91 6.52
CA GLY A 213 4.11 -6.73 6.44
C GLY A 213 4.86 -8.00 6.07
N ARG A 214 5.75 -7.87 5.08
CA ARG A 214 6.68 -8.92 4.63
C ARG A 214 8.11 -8.39 4.60
N ASP A 215 9.05 -9.28 4.87
CA ASP A 215 10.46 -8.98 4.67
C ASP A 215 10.84 -8.91 3.17
N THR A 216 12.09 -8.55 2.89
CA THR A 216 12.60 -8.47 1.51
C THR A 216 12.70 -9.83 0.79
N ASN A 217 12.48 -10.94 1.49
CA ASN A 217 12.35 -12.28 0.91
C ASN A 217 10.89 -12.73 0.85
N GLU A 218 9.94 -11.80 1.00
CA GLU A 218 8.48 -11.99 0.93
C GLU A 218 7.90 -12.88 2.05
N VAL A 219 8.67 -13.12 3.10
CA VAL A 219 8.19 -13.84 4.29
C VAL A 219 7.30 -12.89 5.09
N GLN A 220 6.07 -13.32 5.38
CA GLN A 220 5.12 -12.57 6.19
C GLN A 220 5.54 -12.57 7.65
N HIS A 221 5.51 -11.39 8.25
CA HIS A 221 5.77 -11.20 9.67
C HIS A 221 4.57 -10.63 10.41
N GLU A 222 3.63 -9.95 9.73
CA GLU A 222 2.44 -9.37 10.38
C GLU A 222 1.15 -10.13 10.03
N PRO A 223 0.08 -10.04 10.83
CA PRO A 223 0.05 -9.43 12.16
C PRO A 223 0.72 -10.32 13.21
N ASP A 224 1.67 -9.80 13.99
CA ASP A 224 2.45 -10.60 14.96
C ASP A 224 1.97 -10.49 16.40
N ASN A 225 1.07 -9.53 16.67
CA ASN A 225 0.62 -9.12 17.97
C ASN A 225 1.76 -8.98 19.00
N ALA A 226 2.81 -8.25 18.65
CA ALA A 226 3.97 -8.06 19.50
C ALA A 226 3.57 -7.55 20.89
N ASN A 227 3.97 -8.33 21.90
CA ASN A 227 3.66 -8.14 23.32
C ASN A 227 2.18 -8.32 23.71
N ASN A 228 1.32 -8.85 22.82
CA ASN A 228 -0.12 -9.01 23.01
C ASN A 228 -0.83 -7.67 23.27
N LEU A 229 -0.56 -6.67 22.43
CA LEU A 229 -1.03 -5.28 22.60
C LEU A 229 -1.40 -4.59 21.27
N GLN A 230 -1.40 -5.31 20.14
CA GLN A 230 -1.54 -4.73 18.80
C GLN A 230 -2.83 -5.22 18.15
N ASP A 231 -3.86 -4.39 18.23
CA ASP A 231 -5.21 -4.80 17.85
C ASP A 231 -5.82 -3.95 16.71
N ALA A 232 -5.04 -3.03 16.13
CA ALA A 232 -5.50 -2.14 15.05
C ALA A 232 -4.46 -1.99 13.94
N SER A 233 -4.90 -1.88 12.69
CA SER A 233 -4.00 -1.87 11.53
C SER A 233 -3.69 -0.48 11.00
N GLY A 234 -2.44 -0.28 10.58
CA GLY A 234 -1.99 0.93 9.90
C GLY A 234 -1.19 0.62 8.64
N ILE A 235 -1.33 1.46 7.61
CA ILE A 235 -0.50 1.40 6.40
C ILE A 235 0.79 2.21 6.62
N ALA A 236 1.93 1.61 6.31
CA ALA A 236 3.23 2.21 6.58
C ALA A 236 3.64 3.25 5.53
N LEU A 237 4.13 4.39 5.99
CA LEU A 237 4.82 5.41 5.18
C LEU A 237 6.31 5.11 5.04
N THR A 238 6.86 4.28 5.93
CA THR A 238 8.28 3.88 5.96
C THR A 238 8.42 2.41 6.31
N ARG A 239 9.45 1.76 5.77
CA ARG A 239 9.86 0.39 6.15
C ARG A 239 10.08 0.25 7.66
N TRP A 240 9.76 -0.93 8.21
CA TRP A 240 10.04 -1.27 9.62
C TRP A 240 10.69 -2.66 9.79
N PRO A 241 11.44 -2.87 10.89
CA PRO A 241 12.04 -1.81 11.70
C PRO A 241 13.10 -1.06 10.87
N ALA A 242 13.46 0.17 11.26
CA ALA A 242 14.37 1.02 10.46
C ALA A 242 15.67 0.29 10.04
N ASN A 243 16.26 -0.50 10.95
CA ASN A 243 17.50 -1.26 10.73
C ASN A 243 17.29 -2.72 10.31
N GLY A 244 16.07 -3.12 9.95
CA GLY A 244 15.73 -4.47 9.54
C GLY A 244 14.64 -4.44 8.47
N SER A 245 13.91 -5.54 8.35
CA SER A 245 12.84 -5.64 7.37
C SER A 245 11.87 -6.70 7.86
N LEU A 246 10.84 -6.30 8.59
CA LEU A 246 9.66 -7.11 8.92
C LEU A 246 8.47 -6.70 8.04
N GLY A 247 8.44 -5.44 7.60
CA GLY A 247 7.55 -4.96 6.55
C GLY A 247 8.12 -3.78 5.76
N GLN A 248 7.57 -3.57 4.57
CA GLN A 248 7.95 -2.51 3.63
C GLN A 248 6.96 -1.35 3.66
N THR A 249 7.41 -0.18 3.21
CA THR A 249 6.52 0.94 2.91
C THR A 249 5.31 0.49 2.06
N SER A 250 4.12 1.03 2.34
CA SER A 250 2.83 0.66 1.74
C SER A 250 2.20 -0.65 2.23
N GLN A 251 2.89 -1.45 3.04
CA GLN A 251 2.31 -2.63 3.71
C GLN A 251 1.67 -2.27 5.05
N TRP A 252 0.91 -3.21 5.60
CA TRP A 252 0.16 -3.04 6.84
C TRP A 252 0.90 -3.65 8.02
N ASN A 253 0.73 -3.04 9.18
CA ASN A 253 1.17 -3.56 10.47
C ASN A 253 0.01 -3.50 11.45
N ASP A 254 -0.11 -4.49 12.33
CA ASP A 254 -0.91 -4.38 13.55
C ASP A 254 -0.17 -3.52 14.56
N LEU A 255 -0.87 -2.63 15.25
CA LEU A 255 -0.28 -1.59 16.07
C LEU A 255 -1.12 -1.41 17.33
N ASN A 256 -0.49 -0.85 18.36
CA ASN A 256 -1.19 -0.60 19.60
C ASN A 256 -2.21 0.52 19.34
N THR A 257 -3.46 0.27 19.73
CA THR A 257 -4.59 1.18 19.50
C THR A 257 -4.38 2.58 20.12
N ALA A 258 -3.51 2.69 21.13
CA ALA A 258 -3.17 3.93 21.79
C ALA A 258 -2.11 4.79 21.07
N ASN A 259 -1.48 4.31 19.98
CA ASN A 259 -0.59 5.16 19.18
C ASN A 259 -1.38 6.32 18.56
N GLU A 260 -0.82 7.53 18.63
CA GLU A 260 -1.39 8.69 17.96
C GLU A 260 -0.86 8.77 16.53
N LEU A 261 -1.68 8.43 15.54
CA LEU A 261 -1.30 8.42 14.13
C LEU A 261 -2.25 9.26 13.29
N PHE A 262 -1.74 9.76 12.16
CA PHE A 262 -2.55 10.25 11.06
C PHE A 262 -3.47 9.13 10.57
N TYR A 263 -4.55 9.47 9.87
CA TYR A 263 -5.54 8.49 9.44
C TYR A 263 -6.15 8.85 8.09
N ILE A 264 -6.71 7.85 7.42
CA ILE A 264 -7.43 8.02 6.15
C ILE A 264 -8.88 7.61 6.32
N ILE A 265 -9.78 8.50 5.93
CA ILE A 265 -11.23 8.29 5.92
C ILE A 265 -11.65 7.90 4.51
N GLU A 266 -12.55 6.93 4.40
CA GLU A 266 -13.26 6.54 3.20
C GLU A 266 -14.75 6.87 3.33
N TYR A 267 -15.35 7.23 2.19
CA TYR A 267 -16.77 7.56 2.07
C TYR A 267 -17.37 6.75 0.93
N ASP A 268 -18.42 6.00 1.25
CA ASP A 268 -19.32 5.42 0.25
C ASP A 268 -20.10 6.54 -0.46
N GLN A 269 -20.22 6.45 -1.78
CA GLN A 269 -21.03 7.36 -2.59
C GLN A 269 -22.49 6.93 -2.70
#